data_AF-A0A356WZX6-F1
#
_entry.id   AF-A0A356WZX6-F1
#
_cell.length_a   1.000
_cell.length_b   1.000
_cell.length_c   1.000
_cell.angle_alpha   90.00
_cell.angle_beta   90.00
_cell.angle_gamma   90.00
#
_symmetry.space_group_name_H-M   'P 1'
#
loop_
_entity.id
_entity.type
_entity.pdbx_description
1 polymer ?
#
loop_
_entity_poly.entity_id
_entity_poly.type
_entity_poly.pdbx_seq_one_letter_code
_entity_poly.pdbx_strand_id
1 'polypeptide(L)'
;MGLAFGETFDVYVSPIKFVDQTTTGAVSINHDSEAPFHYSSMYARTAKASNGKGGYHELHRAFDEIRVYNSNSIEIAYDNCDYLYTPLKCSVFNEHHYVETTITFSNDQLVIRTSLYNENGTMINTSARTDKMGIQWIKQQESTVIDTRGPLGSTTIINKPKEELPLK
;
A
#
# COMPACT_ATOMS: atom_id res chain seq x y z
N MET A 1 44.60 -14.08 11.30
CA MET A 1 43.17 -14.15 11.60
C MET A 1 42.47 -13.22 10.62
N GLY A 2 41.89 -13.76 9.55
CA GLY A 2 41.15 -12.95 8.58
C GLY A 2 39.79 -12.62 9.18
N LEU A 3 39.48 -11.33 9.32
CA LEU A 3 38.13 -10.88 9.61
C LEU A 3 37.32 -11.19 8.34
N ALA A 4 36.46 -12.20 8.41
CA ALA A 4 35.37 -12.33 7.46
C ALA A 4 34.37 -11.25 7.85
N PHE A 5 34.27 -10.19 7.04
CA PHE A 5 33.21 -9.22 7.18
C PHE A 5 31.92 -9.89 6.69
N GLY A 6 30.93 -9.99 7.57
CA GLY A 6 29.58 -10.38 7.19
C GLY A 6 29.03 -9.44 6.14
N GLU A 7 28.43 -9.97 5.09
CA GLU A 7 27.66 -9.15 4.16
C GLU A 7 26.38 -8.69 4.86
N THR A 8 26.15 -7.38 4.94
CA THR A 8 24.89 -6.80 5.44
C THR A 8 24.00 -6.43 4.26
N PHE A 9 22.72 -6.77 4.33
CA PHE A 9 21.74 -6.35 3.32
C PHE A 9 21.01 -5.09 3.80
N ASP A 10 21.47 -3.95 3.31
CA ASP A 10 20.95 -2.64 3.68
C ASP A 10 19.88 -2.18 2.69
N VAL A 11 18.74 -1.75 3.22
CA VAL A 11 17.61 -1.29 2.42
C VAL A 11 17.09 0.02 2.98
N TYR A 12 17.05 1.04 2.13
CA TYR A 12 16.29 2.26 2.41
C TYR A 12 14.87 2.15 1.84
N VAL A 13 13.87 2.46 2.65
CA VAL A 13 12.46 2.48 2.25
C VAL A 13 11.97 3.92 2.33
N SER A 14 11.66 4.53 1.18
CA SER A 14 11.11 5.90 1.19
C SER A 14 9.64 5.93 1.59
N PRO A 15 9.17 7.05 2.16
CA PRO A 15 7.75 7.29 2.38
C PRO A 15 6.94 7.13 1.10
N ILE A 16 5.65 6.80 1.24
CA ILE A 16 4.75 6.65 0.10
C ILE A 16 4.63 7.96 -0.70
N LYS A 17 4.80 7.86 -2.02
CA LYS A 17 4.49 8.96 -2.96
C LYS A 17 3.06 8.84 -3.44
N PHE A 18 2.25 9.85 -3.16
CA PHE A 18 0.85 9.93 -3.58
C PHE A 18 0.74 10.73 -4.88
N VAL A 19 0.05 10.17 -5.87
CA VAL A 19 -0.21 10.82 -7.17
C VAL A 19 -1.72 10.88 -7.39
N ASP A 20 -2.27 12.09 -7.29
CA ASP A 20 -3.67 12.37 -7.57
C ASP A 20 -3.90 12.58 -9.06
N GLN A 21 -4.78 11.78 -9.65
CA GLN A 21 -5.26 11.90 -11.03
C GLN A 21 -6.79 12.02 -11.09
N THR A 22 -7.42 12.39 -9.97
CA THR A 22 -8.86 12.60 -9.91
C THR A 22 -9.25 13.92 -10.59
N THR A 23 -10.44 13.94 -11.19
CA THR A 23 -10.97 15.14 -11.85
C THR A 23 -12.16 15.74 -11.09
N THR A 24 -12.69 15.03 -10.09
CA THR A 24 -13.96 15.35 -9.42
C THR A 24 -13.82 15.94 -8.02
N GLY A 25 -12.68 16.54 -7.70
CA GLY A 25 -12.41 17.21 -6.42
C GLY A 25 -11.34 16.49 -5.59
N ALA A 26 -10.72 17.24 -4.67
CA ALA A 26 -9.58 16.75 -3.90
C ALA A 26 -9.96 15.55 -3.03
N VAL A 27 -9.29 14.42 -3.25
CA VAL A 27 -9.36 13.28 -2.33
C VAL A 27 -8.42 13.56 -1.17
N SER A 28 -8.98 13.74 0.03
CA SER A 28 -8.17 13.82 1.25
C SER A 28 -7.71 12.42 1.62
N ILE A 29 -6.40 12.17 1.48
CA ILE A 29 -5.78 10.91 1.87
C ILE A 29 -5.09 11.12 3.22
N ASN A 30 -5.69 10.55 4.28
CA ASN A 30 -5.06 10.42 5.59
C ASN A 30 -4.57 8.97 5.73
N HIS A 31 -3.38 8.69 5.22
CA HIS A 31 -2.75 7.38 5.35
C HIS A 31 -1.35 7.49 5.94
N ASP A 32 -0.96 6.43 6.64
CA ASP A 32 0.39 6.28 7.18
C ASP A 32 1.41 6.14 6.03
N SER A 33 2.17 7.21 5.78
CA SER A 33 3.21 7.25 4.74
C SER A 33 4.39 6.32 5.03
N GLU A 34 4.56 5.90 6.29
CA GLU A 34 5.63 5.02 6.76
C GLU A 34 5.22 3.54 6.74
N ALA A 35 3.99 3.22 6.36
CA ALA A 35 3.51 1.84 6.29
C ALA A 35 4.47 0.89 5.53
N PRO A 36 5.05 1.25 4.37
CA PRO A 36 6.01 0.37 3.68
C PRO A 36 7.25 0.07 4.52
N PHE A 37 7.75 1.05 5.27
CA PHE A 37 8.89 0.86 6.18
C PHE A 37 8.52 -0.08 7.32
N HIS A 38 7.37 0.13 7.97
CA HIS A 38 6.91 -0.71 9.07
C HIS A 38 6.76 -2.18 8.65
N TYR A 39 6.09 -2.43 7.51
CA TYR A 39 5.94 -3.79 6.99
C TYR A 39 7.27 -4.40 6.57
N SER A 40 8.13 -3.64 5.88
CA SER A 40 9.44 -4.15 5.45
C SER A 40 10.31 -4.52 6.65
N SER A 41 10.35 -3.66 7.68
CA SER A 41 11.12 -3.89 8.91
C SER A 41 10.59 -5.09 9.69
N MET A 42 9.27 -5.25 9.78
CA MET A 42 8.64 -6.38 10.48
C MET A 42 8.97 -7.73 9.83
N TYR A 43 8.99 -7.78 8.50
CA TYR A 43 9.19 -9.03 7.75
C TYR A 43 10.62 -9.25 7.23
N ALA A 44 11.52 -8.28 7.39
CA ALA A 44 12.92 -8.39 6.95
C ALA A 44 13.62 -9.66 7.48
N ARG A 45 13.48 -9.94 8.78
CA ARG A 45 14.13 -11.10 9.43
C ARG A 45 13.66 -12.45 8.91
N THR A 46 12.46 -12.53 8.35
CA THR A 46 11.87 -13.77 7.82
C THR A 46 11.91 -13.82 6.29
N ALA A 47 12.59 -12.87 5.65
CA ALA A 47 12.67 -12.77 4.22
C ALA A 47 13.44 -13.96 3.61
N LYS A 48 12.99 -14.40 2.44
CA LYS A 48 13.50 -15.58 1.74
C LYS A 48 13.82 -15.26 0.29
N ALA A 49 14.92 -15.81 -0.21
CA ALA A 49 15.33 -15.72 -1.59
C ALA A 49 15.19 -17.08 -2.29
N SER A 50 14.90 -17.05 -3.60
CA SER A 50 14.87 -18.27 -4.41
C SER A 50 16.25 -18.92 -4.43
N ASN A 51 16.33 -20.24 -4.24
CA ASN A 51 17.59 -20.98 -4.30
C ASN A 51 17.95 -21.45 -5.71
N GLY A 52 17.19 -21.04 -6.74
CA GLY A 52 17.40 -21.44 -8.14
C GLY A 52 17.10 -22.91 -8.45
N LYS A 53 16.65 -23.70 -7.47
CA LYS A 53 16.36 -25.15 -7.58
C LYS A 53 14.90 -25.49 -7.22
N GLY A 54 14.00 -24.52 -7.33
CA GLY A 54 12.57 -24.71 -7.02
C GLY A 54 12.22 -24.61 -5.52
N GLY A 55 13.13 -24.09 -4.69
CA GLY A 55 12.87 -23.81 -3.28
C GLY A 55 13.34 -22.41 -2.86
N TYR A 56 13.23 -22.15 -1.56
CA TYR A 56 13.64 -20.88 -0.96
C TYR A 56 14.68 -21.11 0.13
N HIS A 57 15.63 -20.20 0.27
CA HIS A 57 16.52 -20.12 1.42
C HIS A 57 16.27 -18.82 2.18
N GLU A 58 16.48 -18.87 3.49
CA GLU A 58 16.32 -17.69 4.34
C GLU A 58 17.51 -16.76 4.12
N LEU A 59 17.24 -15.46 4.02
CA LEU A 59 18.26 -14.46 3.70
C LEU A 59 19.31 -14.32 4.82
N HIS A 60 18.99 -14.66 6.07
CA HIS A 60 19.97 -14.70 7.17
C HIS A 60 21.08 -15.76 6.98
N ARG A 61 20.95 -16.65 5.98
CA ARG A 61 22.02 -17.58 5.61
C ARG A 61 23.03 -16.97 4.62
N ALA A 62 22.61 -15.92 3.92
CA ALA A 62 23.42 -15.20 2.93
C ALA A 62 23.99 -13.90 3.51
N PHE A 63 23.25 -13.27 4.42
CA PHE A 63 23.61 -12.01 5.06
C PHE A 63 23.60 -12.16 6.57
N ASP A 64 24.58 -11.55 7.23
CA ASP A 64 24.69 -11.56 8.70
C ASP A 64 23.58 -10.72 9.34
N GLU A 65 23.17 -9.64 8.66
CA GLU A 65 22.08 -8.78 9.09
C GLU A 65 21.33 -8.18 7.89
N ILE A 66 20.00 -8.06 8.04
CA ILE A 66 19.16 -7.29 7.13
C ILE A 66 18.74 -6.02 7.86
N ARG A 67 19.20 -4.87 7.37
CA ARG A 67 18.96 -3.57 7.99
C ARG A 67 18.00 -2.77 7.11
N VAL A 68 16.88 -2.38 7.70
CA VAL A 68 15.86 -1.58 7.01
C VAL A 68 15.84 -0.20 7.63
N TYR A 69 15.99 0.81 6.78
CA TYR A 69 16.05 2.21 7.17
C TYR A 69 14.88 2.99 6.55
N ASN A 70 14.34 3.92 7.32
CA ASN A 70 13.48 5.00 6.83
C ASN A 70 14.24 6.33 6.82
N SER A 71 13.56 7.42 6.44
CA SER A 71 14.15 8.76 6.41
C SER A 71 14.77 9.19 7.74
N ASN A 72 14.20 8.75 8.87
CA ASN A 72 14.65 9.16 10.20
C ASN A 72 15.86 8.35 10.71
N SER A 73 16.13 7.17 10.12
CA SER A 73 17.18 6.26 10.58
C SER A 73 18.33 6.12 9.59
N ILE A 74 18.09 6.42 8.31
CA ILE A 74 19.12 6.33 7.27
C ILE A 74 20.27 7.32 7.52
N GLU A 75 19.97 8.54 8.01
CA GLU A 75 20.99 9.56 8.28
C GLU A 75 21.93 9.17 9.44
N ILE A 76 21.50 8.27 10.33
CA ILE A 76 22.35 7.73 11.40
C ILE A 76 23.38 6.75 10.84
N ALA A 77 23.03 6.04 9.77
CA ALA A 77 23.90 5.07 9.11
C ALA A 77 24.73 5.69 7.97
N TYR A 78 24.16 6.66 7.25
CA TYR A 78 24.69 7.30 6.06
C TYR A 78 24.35 8.80 6.07
N ASP A 79 25.23 9.63 6.60
CA ASP A 79 25.03 11.08 6.84
C ASP A 79 25.48 11.98 5.67
N ASN A 80 25.98 11.38 4.59
CA ASN A 80 26.66 12.04 3.49
C ASN A 80 25.76 12.38 2.29
N CYS A 81 24.44 12.15 2.39
CA CYS A 81 23.52 12.35 1.28
C CYS A 81 22.10 12.74 1.71
N ASP A 82 21.40 13.48 0.85
CA ASP A 82 20.03 13.92 1.09
C ASP A 82 19.00 12.93 0.52
N TYR A 83 18.51 12.06 1.40
CA TYR A 83 17.53 11.03 1.09
C TYR A 83 16.11 11.58 0.90
N LEU A 84 15.81 12.82 1.30
CA LEU A 84 14.49 13.42 1.11
C LEU A 84 14.28 13.80 -0.35
N TYR A 85 15.28 14.39 -1.01
CA TYR A 85 15.17 14.82 -2.40
C TYR A 85 15.69 13.80 -3.40
N THR A 86 16.76 13.06 -3.06
CA THR A 86 17.46 12.19 -4.01
C THR A 86 17.71 10.77 -3.50
N PRO A 87 16.68 10.05 -3.00
CA PRO A 87 16.85 8.77 -2.33
C PRO A 87 17.51 7.70 -3.21
N LEU A 88 17.12 7.59 -4.48
CA LEU A 88 17.73 6.64 -5.41
C LEU A 88 19.21 6.95 -5.64
N LYS A 89 19.56 8.22 -5.82
CA LYS A 89 20.96 8.63 -6.02
C LYS A 89 21.79 8.34 -4.78
N CYS A 90 21.27 8.65 -3.60
CA CYS A 90 21.94 8.35 -2.34
C CYS A 90 22.13 6.85 -2.13
N SER A 91 21.14 6.05 -2.49
CA SER A 91 21.22 4.59 -2.40
C SER A 91 22.29 4.00 -3.30
N VAL A 92 22.46 4.56 -4.51
CA VAL A 92 23.56 4.19 -5.40
C VAL A 92 24.91 4.65 -4.85
N PHE A 93 24.97 5.87 -4.33
CA PHE A 93 26.21 6.44 -3.80
C PHE A 93 26.73 5.69 -2.57
N ASN A 94 25.81 5.23 -1.72
CA ASN A 94 26.10 4.50 -0.49
C ASN A 94 25.95 2.97 -0.64
N GLU A 95 25.86 2.48 -1.88
CA GLU A 95 25.88 1.05 -2.21
C GLU A 95 24.86 0.22 -1.41
N HIS A 96 23.62 0.69 -1.31
CA HIS A 96 22.53 -0.05 -0.67
C HIS A 96 21.27 -0.12 -1.52
N HIS A 97 20.34 -1.00 -1.16
CA HIS A 97 19.09 -1.18 -1.89
C HIS A 97 18.10 -0.05 -1.60
N TYR A 98 17.20 0.20 -2.54
CA TYR A 98 16.17 1.22 -2.42
C TYR A 98 14.78 0.67 -2.74
N VAL A 99 13.81 0.94 -1.85
CA VAL A 99 12.40 0.64 -2.06
C VAL A 99 11.62 1.93 -2.21
N GLU A 100 10.94 2.06 -3.35
CA GLU A 100 10.00 3.13 -3.65
C GLU A 100 8.58 2.57 -3.67
N THR A 101 7.63 3.25 -3.01
CA THR A 101 6.20 2.95 -3.14
C THR A 101 5.46 4.17 -3.63
N THR A 102 4.73 4.00 -4.74
CA THR A 102 3.90 5.03 -5.36
C THR A 102 2.46 4.56 -5.38
N ILE A 103 1.57 5.38 -4.82
CA ILE A 103 0.13 5.17 -4.86
C ILE A 103 -0.47 6.19 -5.81
N THR A 104 -1.07 5.71 -6.89
CA THR A 104 -1.80 6.52 -7.86
C THR A 104 -3.29 6.28 -7.69
N PHE A 105 -4.05 7.35 -7.52
CA PHE A 105 -5.50 7.31 -7.38
C PHE A 105 -6.13 8.13 -8.49
N SER A 106 -7.21 7.60 -9.02
CA SER A 106 -8.03 8.21 -10.06
C SER A 106 -9.50 7.98 -9.69
N ASN A 107 -10.43 8.55 -10.47
CA ASN A 107 -11.86 8.45 -10.14
C ASN A 107 -12.36 6.99 -10.05
N ASP A 108 -11.71 6.05 -10.77
CA ASP A 108 -12.22 4.69 -10.93
C ASP A 108 -11.30 3.60 -10.36
N GLN A 109 -10.04 3.94 -10.06
CA GLN A 109 -9.04 2.95 -9.64
C GLN A 109 -7.98 3.52 -8.72
N LEU A 110 -7.50 2.65 -7.83
CA LEU A 110 -6.33 2.81 -6.99
C LEU A 110 -5.24 1.85 -7.48
N VAL A 111 -4.05 2.36 -7.75
CA VAL A 111 -2.89 1.57 -8.17
C VAL A 111 -1.76 1.80 -7.17
N ILE A 112 -1.36 0.74 -6.49
CA ILE A 112 -0.21 0.71 -5.58
C ILE A 112 0.92 0.03 -6.33
N ARG A 113 2.04 0.73 -6.51
CA ARG A 113 3.26 0.19 -7.13
C ARG A 113 4.41 0.28 -6.15
N THR A 114 5.08 -0.83 -5.89
CA THR A 114 6.32 -0.90 -5.12
C THR A 114 7.44 -1.38 -6.02
N SER A 115 8.55 -0.65 -6.03
CA SER A 115 9.74 -0.95 -6.84
C SER A 115 10.95 -1.11 -5.92
N LEU A 116 11.70 -2.19 -6.12
CA LEU A 116 12.99 -2.43 -5.48
C LEU A 116 14.10 -2.20 -6.51
N TYR A 117 15.03 -1.34 -6.15
CA TYR A 117 16.24 -1.06 -6.90
C TYR A 117 17.44 -1.66 -6.17
N ASN A 118 18.39 -2.18 -6.95
CA ASN A 118 19.69 -2.59 -6.42
C ASN A 118 20.62 -1.39 -6.22
N GLU A 119 21.81 -1.68 -5.70
CA GLU A 119 22.90 -0.74 -5.39
C GLU A 119 23.39 0.02 -6.63
N ASN A 120 23.14 -0.50 -7.84
CA ASN A 120 23.46 0.18 -9.10
C ASN A 120 22.31 1.05 -9.63
N GLY A 121 21.22 1.17 -8.88
CA GLY A 121 20.03 1.93 -9.26
C GLY A 121 19.18 1.25 -10.34
N THR A 122 19.46 -0.03 -10.62
CA THR A 122 18.66 -0.84 -11.55
C THR A 122 17.48 -1.44 -10.80
N MET A 123 16.29 -1.34 -11.40
CA MET A 123 15.10 -1.99 -10.85
C MET A 123 15.25 -3.51 -10.97
N ILE A 124 15.19 -4.22 -9.83
CA ILE A 124 15.31 -5.68 -9.75
C ILE A 124 13.98 -6.36 -9.44
N ASN A 125 13.03 -5.64 -8.85
CA ASN A 125 11.69 -6.15 -8.62
C ASN A 125 10.66 -5.03 -8.69
N THR A 126 9.48 -5.34 -9.19
CA THR A 126 8.32 -4.48 -9.09
C THR A 126 7.08 -5.29 -8.76
N SER A 127 6.26 -4.76 -7.87
CA SER A 127 4.95 -5.30 -7.49
C SER A 127 3.92 -4.22 -7.74
N ALA A 128 2.81 -4.60 -8.36
CA ALA A 128 1.67 -3.70 -8.55
C ALA A 128 0.39 -4.38 -8.06
N ARG A 129 -0.42 -3.64 -7.30
CA ARG A 129 -1.78 -4.02 -6.91
C ARG A 129 -2.73 -2.94 -7.40
N THR A 130 -3.83 -3.35 -8.02
CA THR A 130 -4.86 -2.45 -8.52
C THR A 130 -6.17 -2.83 -7.90
N ASP A 131 -6.89 -1.84 -7.40
CA ASP A 131 -8.28 -1.97 -6.96
C ASP A 131 -9.16 -1.01 -7.76
N LYS A 132 -10.39 -1.43 -8.05
CA LYS A 132 -11.36 -0.66 -8.86
C LYS A 132 -12.54 -0.27 -8.00
N MET A 133 -13.04 0.94 -8.18
CA MET A 133 -14.22 1.42 -7.48
C MET A 133 -15.45 0.57 -7.84
N GLY A 134 -16.11 -0.01 -6.83
CA GLY A 134 -17.41 -0.66 -6.96
C GLY A 134 -18.53 0.29 -6.56
N ILE A 135 -19.44 0.62 -7.48
CA ILE A 135 -20.63 1.43 -7.17
C ILE A 135 -21.73 0.49 -6.65
N GLN A 136 -22.05 0.57 -5.36
CA GLN A 136 -23.19 -0.13 -4.78
C GLN A 136 -24.42 0.78 -4.79
N TRP A 137 -25.40 0.48 -5.66
CA TRP A 137 -26.67 1.19 -5.71
C TRP A 137 -27.58 0.73 -4.57
N ILE A 138 -27.91 1.64 -3.63
CA ILE A 138 -28.92 1.39 -2.59
C ILE A 138 -30.28 1.86 -3.10
N LYS A 139 -31.18 0.93 -3.40
CA LYS A 139 -32.53 1.23 -3.89
C LYS A 139 -33.39 1.78 -2.74
N GLN A 140 -33.85 3.02 -2.85
CA GLN A 140 -34.80 3.59 -1.89
C GLN A 140 -36.18 2.96 -2.09
N GLN A 141 -36.78 2.44 -1.02
CA GLN A 141 -38.16 1.95 -1.03
C GLN A 141 -39.07 3.02 -0.41
N GLU A 142 -40.06 3.48 -1.17
CA GLU A 142 -41.13 4.33 -0.65
C GLU A 142 -42.12 3.46 0.16
N SER A 143 -42.34 3.78 1.43
CA SER A 143 -43.37 3.16 2.25
C SER A 143 -44.46 4.18 2.56
N THR A 144 -45.68 3.93 2.10
CA THR A 144 -46.84 4.76 2.46
C THR A 144 -47.52 4.16 3.68
N VAL A 145 -47.51 4.90 4.79
CA VAL A 145 -48.24 4.53 6.03
C VAL A 145 -49.56 5.29 6.03
N ILE A 146 -50.68 4.57 5.99
CA ILE A 146 -52.01 5.16 6.05
C ILE A 146 -52.60 4.84 7.42
N ASP A 147 -52.74 5.87 8.26
CA ASP A 147 -53.44 5.80 9.54
C ASP A 147 -54.91 6.20 9.36
N THR A 148 -55.81 5.26 9.65
CA THR A 148 -57.25 5.53 9.67
C THR A 148 -57.75 5.49 11.10
N ARG A 149 -58.32 6.61 11.57
CA ARG A 149 -58.96 6.73 12.88
C ARG A 149 -60.47 6.89 12.73
N GLY A 150 -61.22 5.94 13.27
CA GLY A 150 -62.69 5.98 13.32
C GLY A 150 -63.22 5.93 14.76
N PRO A 151 -64.53 6.08 14.96
CA PRO A 151 -65.17 6.09 16.29
C PRO A 151 -65.03 4.78 17.09
N LEU A 152 -64.66 3.67 16.43
CA LEU A 152 -64.54 2.32 16.99
C LEU A 152 -63.08 1.83 17.13
N GLY A 153 -62.08 2.68 16.83
CA GLY A 153 -60.66 2.32 16.96
C GLY A 153 -59.76 2.87 15.86
N SER A 154 -58.44 2.69 16.05
CA SER A 154 -57.39 3.11 15.12
C SER A 154 -56.78 1.90 14.42
N THR A 155 -56.67 1.94 13.09
CA THR A 155 -56.01 0.91 12.28
C THR A 155 -54.92 1.53 11.41
N THR A 156 -53.72 0.96 11.47
CA THR A 156 -52.58 1.36 10.63
C THR A 156 -52.40 0.34 9.51
N ILE A 157 -52.43 0.78 8.25
CA ILE A 157 -52.15 -0.06 7.08
C ILE A 157 -50.83 0.41 6.45
N ILE A 158 -49.88 -0.52 6.35
CA ILE A 158 -48.59 -0.29 5.69
C ILE A 158 -48.71 -0.80 4.26
N ASN A 159 -48.72 0.09 3.27
CA ASN A 159 -48.70 -0.30 1.86
C ASN A 159 -47.26 -0.37 1.37
N LYS A 160 -46.84 -1.54 0.88
CA LYS A 160 -45.56 -1.77 0.21
C LYS A 160 -45.87 -2.13 -1.24
N PRO A 161 -45.71 -1.22 -2.21
CA PRO A 161 -45.99 -1.52 -3.60
C PRO A 161 -45.09 -2.67 -4.11
N LYS A 162 -45.67 -3.54 -4.95
CA LYS A 162 -45.01 -4.77 -5.43
C LYS A 162 -43.93 -4.43 -6.47
N GLU A 163 -42.82 -5.15 -6.37
CA GLU A 163 -41.57 -4.89 -7.09
C GLU A 163 -41.60 -5.49 -8.51
N GLU A 164 -41.33 -4.67 -9.54
CA GLU A 164 -40.92 -5.15 -10.87
C GLU A 164 -39.45 -4.78 -11.10
N LEU A 165 -38.61 -5.79 -11.24
CA LEU A 165 -37.21 -5.64 -11.64
C LEU A 165 -37.16 -5.53 -13.17
N PRO A 166 -36.55 -4.48 -13.76
CA PRO A 166 -36.22 -4.54 -15.18
C PRO A 166 -35.10 -5.57 -15.38
N LEU A 167 -35.41 -6.64 -16.11
CA LEU A 167 -34.44 -7.61 -16.59
C LEU A 167 -33.42 -6.88 -17.49
N LYS A 168 -32.15 -6.88 -17.08
CA LYS A 168 -31.00 -6.67 -17.96
C LYS A 168 -29.90 -7.64 -17.58
#